data_AF-A0AA87ZTZ5-F1
#
_entry.id   AF-A0AA87ZTZ5-F1
#
_cell.length_a   1.000
_cell.length_b   1.000
_cell.length_c   1.000
_cell.angle_alpha   90.00
_cell.angle_beta   90.00
_cell.angle_gamma   90.00
#
_symmetry.space_group_name_H-M   'P 1'
#
loop_
_entity.id
_entity.type
_entity.pdbx_description
1 polymer ?
#
loop_
_entity_poly.entity_id
_entity_poly.type
_entity_poly.pdbx_seq_one_letter_code
_entity_poly.pdbx_strand_id
1 'polypeptide(L)'
;MGKDKSCELLYKRELENCITKGERRKNAAGEASIRSWMCSREGFRLSKYINVVNRKKEPKGITRCGCKALFRINRLRKKDVWVVKEFQTEHCHELVPLGYKRFLRSARVVSGGVLETARAMKASGIQCCQIMSYLAFQLETMKTFHSRQRTCRIT
;
A
#
# COMPACT_ATOMS: atom_id res chain seq x y z
N MET A 1 -19.14 -14.52 -6.47
CA MET A 1 -17.72 -14.93 -6.33
C MET A 1 -16.97 -14.06 -5.31
N GLY A 2 -17.51 -13.91 -4.09
CA GLY A 2 -17.00 -12.95 -3.11
C GLY A 2 -17.00 -13.53 -1.70
N LYS A 3 -15.84 -14.00 -1.22
CA LYS A 3 -15.64 -14.41 0.18
C LYS A 3 -14.22 -14.10 0.72
N ASP A 4 -13.48 -13.18 0.10
CA ASP A 4 -12.13 -12.81 0.54
C ASP A 4 -12.08 -11.50 1.34
N LYS A 5 -13.15 -10.69 1.28
CA LYS A 5 -13.15 -9.35 1.89
C LYS A 5 -13.34 -9.41 3.41
N SER A 6 -14.01 -10.42 3.97
CA SER A 6 -14.28 -10.50 5.42
C SER A 6 -12.99 -10.64 6.23
N CYS A 7 -12.11 -11.58 5.87
CA CYS A 7 -10.82 -11.77 6.57
C CYS A 7 -9.87 -10.57 6.37
N GLU A 8 -9.89 -9.94 5.18
CA GLU A 8 -9.10 -8.73 4.93
C GLU A 8 -9.60 -7.54 5.76
N LEU A 9 -10.92 -7.42 5.96
CA LEU A 9 -11.54 -6.36 6.76
C LEU A 9 -11.35 -6.58 8.26
N LEU A 10 -11.45 -7.83 8.74
CA LEU A 10 -11.11 -8.20 10.13
C LEU A 10 -9.66 -7.83 10.43
N TYR A 11 -8.73 -8.19 9.55
CA TYR A 11 -7.31 -7.83 9.71
C TYR A 11 -7.04 -6.32 9.67
N LYS A 12 -7.73 -5.58 8.79
CA LYS A 12 -7.61 -4.11 8.71
C LYS A 12 -8.16 -3.40 9.95
N ARG A 13 -9.18 -3.97 10.61
CA ARG A 13 -9.77 -3.44 11.84
C ARG A 13 -8.84 -3.67 13.04
N GLU A 14 -8.31 -4.89 13.18
CA GLU A 14 -7.50 -5.28 14.37
C GLU A 14 -6.07 -4.72 14.37
N LEU A 15 -5.46 -4.47 13.21
CA LEU A 15 -4.01 -4.14 13.10
C LEU A 15 -3.68 -2.78 12.50
N GLU A 16 -4.62 -1.84 12.62
CA GLU A 16 -4.38 -0.41 12.48
C GLU A 16 -3.43 -0.01 11.31
N ASN A 17 -3.88 -0.35 10.11
CA ASN A 17 -3.63 0.33 8.84
C ASN A 17 -2.22 0.37 8.21
N CYS A 18 -1.18 -0.20 8.80
CA CYS A 18 0.13 -0.31 8.13
C CYS A 18 0.32 -1.62 7.33
N ILE A 19 -0.62 -1.95 6.42
CA ILE A 19 -0.69 -3.27 5.80
C ILE A 19 -0.20 -3.28 4.35
N THR A 20 0.58 -4.29 3.99
CA THR A 20 0.98 -4.65 2.62
C THR A 20 0.45 -6.04 2.28
N LYS A 21 -0.04 -6.23 1.05
CA LYS A 21 -0.41 -7.56 0.55
C LYS A 21 0.85 -8.41 0.45
N GLY A 22 0.83 -9.55 1.12
CA GLY A 22 1.93 -10.50 1.09
C GLY A 22 1.73 -11.58 0.05
N GLU A 23 2.14 -12.78 0.40
CA GLU A 23 2.03 -13.97 -0.44
C GLU A 23 0.58 -14.30 -0.80
N ARG A 24 0.38 -14.60 -2.08
CA ARG A 24 -0.84 -15.20 -2.61
C ARG A 24 -0.45 -16.45 -3.38
N ARG A 25 -0.84 -17.62 -2.89
CA ARG A 25 -0.66 -18.88 -3.62
C ARG A 25 -2.00 -19.43 -4.08
N LYS A 26 -1.96 -20.12 -5.22
CA LYS A 26 -3.07 -20.89 -5.76
C LYS A 26 -2.73 -22.38 -5.69
N ASN A 27 -3.75 -23.23 -5.67
CA ASN A 27 -3.58 -24.67 -5.85
C ASN A 27 -3.43 -25.03 -7.33
N ALA A 28 -3.18 -26.31 -7.62
CA ALA A 28 -3.10 -26.85 -8.97
C ALA A 28 -4.40 -26.65 -9.78
N ALA A 29 -5.55 -26.53 -9.11
CA ALA A 29 -6.85 -26.23 -9.72
C ALA A 29 -7.07 -24.72 -10.00
N GLY A 30 -6.07 -23.86 -9.76
CA GLY A 30 -6.14 -22.42 -10.01
C GLY A 30 -6.89 -21.61 -8.94
N GLU A 31 -7.38 -22.25 -7.88
CA GLU A 31 -8.07 -21.63 -6.78
C GLU A 31 -7.11 -21.07 -5.74
N ALA A 32 -7.48 -19.97 -5.07
CA ALA A 32 -6.67 -19.40 -4.00
C ALA A 32 -6.56 -20.38 -2.82
N SER A 33 -5.34 -20.69 -2.40
CA SER A 33 -5.04 -21.63 -1.31
C SER A 33 -4.43 -20.94 -0.09
N ILE A 34 -3.63 -19.90 -0.31
CA ILE A 34 -2.96 -19.14 0.76
C ILE A 34 -3.06 -17.66 0.44
N ARG A 35 -3.34 -16.86 1.46
CA ARG A 35 -3.24 -15.42 1.40
C ARG A 35 -2.58 -14.90 2.68
N SER A 36 -1.71 -13.92 2.54
CA SER A 36 -1.08 -13.25 3.68
C SER A 36 -1.00 -11.74 3.52
N TRP A 37 -0.86 -11.07 4.65
CA TRP A 37 -0.72 -9.64 4.79
C TRP A 37 0.33 -9.34 5.85
N MET A 38 1.17 -8.35 5.58
CA MET A 38 2.36 -8.07 6.39
C MET A 38 2.44 -6.59 6.69
N CYS A 39 3.23 -6.20 7.68
CA CYS A 39 3.48 -4.80 7.94
C CYS A 39 4.18 -4.12 6.75
N SER A 40 3.82 -2.87 6.44
CA SER A 40 4.52 -2.06 5.43
C SER A 40 5.99 -1.76 5.78
N ARG A 41 6.37 -1.89 7.06
CA ARG A 41 7.75 -1.77 7.57
C ARG A 41 8.46 -3.11 7.74
N GLU A 42 7.89 -4.20 7.22
CA GLU A 42 8.54 -5.52 7.24
C GLU A 42 9.88 -5.51 6.49
N GLY A 43 10.78 -6.37 6.97
CA GLY A 43 12.07 -6.64 6.36
C GLY A 43 13.07 -5.51 6.55
N PHE A 44 14.24 -5.67 5.93
CA PHE A 44 15.30 -4.66 5.98
C PHE A 44 15.66 -4.21 4.57
N ARG A 45 16.19 -3.00 4.48
CA ARG A 45 16.73 -2.49 3.22
C ARG A 45 18.08 -3.17 2.98
N LEU A 46 18.24 -3.79 1.81
CA LEU A 46 19.51 -4.45 1.47
C LEU A 46 20.67 -3.44 1.49
N SER A 47 21.83 -3.89 1.96
CA SER A 47 23.06 -3.10 2.12
C SER A 47 23.46 -2.37 0.83
N LYS A 48 23.31 -3.02 -0.33
CA LYS A 48 23.57 -2.43 -1.65
C LYS A 48 22.76 -1.15 -1.96
N TYR A 49 21.64 -0.93 -1.29
CA TYR A 49 20.82 0.29 -1.46
C TYR A 49 21.07 1.36 -0.39
N ILE A 50 21.82 1.01 0.65
CA ILE A 50 22.26 1.89 1.73
C ILE A 50 23.63 2.46 1.33
N ASN A 51 24.59 1.57 1.05
CA ASN A 51 26.00 1.86 0.78
C ASN A 51 26.25 2.09 -0.72
N VAL A 52 25.56 3.07 -1.30
CA VAL A 52 25.79 3.47 -2.70
C VAL A 52 26.82 4.57 -2.74
N VAL A 53 28.03 4.27 -3.24
CA VAL A 53 29.17 5.20 -3.28
C VAL A 53 28.91 6.39 -4.22
N ASN A 54 28.46 6.15 -5.45
CA ASN A 54 28.23 7.20 -6.47
C ASN A 54 26.77 7.66 -6.52
N ARG A 55 26.25 8.18 -5.40
CA ARG A 55 24.83 8.51 -5.28
C ARG A 55 24.50 9.89 -5.87
N LYS A 56 23.73 9.93 -6.97
CA LYS A 56 23.25 11.19 -7.59
C LYS A 56 22.13 11.90 -6.82
N LYS A 57 21.47 11.23 -5.87
CA LYS A 57 20.33 11.75 -5.10
C LYS A 57 20.46 11.36 -3.64
N GLU A 58 20.01 12.21 -2.74
CA GLU A 58 20.01 11.94 -1.30
C GLU A 58 19.41 10.56 -0.94
N PRO A 59 19.94 9.90 0.11
CA PRO A 59 19.33 8.70 0.63
C PRO A 59 17.88 8.92 1.03
N LYS A 60 16.97 8.08 0.52
CA LYS A 60 15.65 7.97 1.13
C LYS A 60 15.81 7.40 2.54
N GLY A 61 15.15 8.00 3.52
CA GLY A 61 15.10 7.51 4.90
C GLY A 61 14.73 6.03 5.00
N ILE A 62 15.22 5.36 6.03
CA ILE A 62 14.96 3.95 6.28
C ILE A 62 13.54 3.81 6.85
N THR A 63 12.63 3.22 6.06
CA THR A 63 11.23 3.02 6.46
C THR A 63 10.91 1.59 6.88
N ARG A 64 11.80 0.63 6.60
CA ARG A 64 11.63 -0.79 6.94
C ARG A 64 12.51 -1.12 8.14
N CYS A 65 11.93 -1.69 9.18
CA CYS A 65 12.56 -1.95 10.48
C CYS A 65 12.50 -3.43 10.88
N GLY A 66 12.19 -4.33 9.94
CA GLY A 66 12.09 -5.75 10.23
C GLY A 66 10.84 -6.13 11.01
N CYS A 67 9.76 -5.36 10.90
CA CYS A 67 8.51 -5.67 11.61
C CYS A 67 7.99 -7.05 11.21
N LYS A 68 7.67 -7.88 12.22
CA LYS A 68 7.21 -9.27 12.04
C LYS A 68 5.69 -9.41 12.07
N ALA A 69 4.93 -8.31 12.20
CA ALA A 69 3.48 -8.36 12.18
C ALA A 69 2.98 -8.93 10.83
N LEU A 70 2.25 -10.03 10.91
CA LEU A 70 1.85 -10.90 9.81
C LEU A 70 0.50 -11.51 10.12
N PHE A 71 -0.34 -11.62 9.09
CA PHE A 71 -1.52 -12.47 9.12
C PHE A 71 -1.56 -13.33 7.88
N ARG A 72 -1.68 -14.62 8.11
CA ARG A 72 -1.71 -15.64 7.06
C ARG A 72 -2.94 -16.50 7.26
N ILE A 73 -3.71 -16.64 6.17
CA ILE A 73 -4.85 -17.52 6.10
C ILE A 73 -4.62 -18.58 5.02
N ASN A 74 -5.08 -19.79 5.31
CA ASN A 74 -5.04 -20.92 4.41
C ASN A 74 -6.45 -21.44 4.16
N ARG A 75 -6.74 -21.86 2.93
CA ARG A 75 -8.01 -22.47 2.57
C ARG A 75 -7.96 -23.97 2.89
N LEU A 76 -8.83 -24.41 3.81
CA LEU A 76 -9.03 -25.81 4.14
C LEU A 76 -9.96 -26.43 3.10
N ARG A 77 -9.40 -27.18 2.14
CA ARG A 77 -10.16 -27.74 0.99
C ARG A 77 -11.32 -28.63 1.41
N LYS A 78 -11.15 -29.44 2.47
CA LYS A 78 -12.16 -30.41 2.91
C LYS A 78 -13.50 -29.78 3.32
N LYS A 79 -13.47 -28.57 3.86
CA LYS A 79 -14.67 -27.87 4.36
C LYS A 79 -14.95 -26.56 3.62
N ASP A 80 -14.13 -26.24 2.62
CA ASP A 80 -14.12 -24.96 1.91
C ASP A 80 -14.15 -23.71 2.81
N VAL A 81 -13.35 -23.72 3.87
CA VAL A 81 -13.26 -22.60 4.83
C VAL A 81 -11.85 -22.02 4.86
N TRP A 82 -11.74 -20.72 5.12
CA TRP A 82 -10.47 -20.06 5.39
C TRP A 82 -10.15 -20.14 6.88
N VAL A 83 -8.94 -20.58 7.21
CA VAL A 83 -8.46 -20.73 8.59
C VAL A 83 -7.21 -19.87 8.78
N VAL A 84 -7.14 -19.17 9.90
CA VAL A 84 -5.94 -18.41 10.29
C VAL A 84 -4.83 -19.40 10.65
N LYS A 85 -3.71 -19.30 9.95
CA LYS A 85 -2.52 -20.13 10.21
C LYS A 85 -1.52 -19.42 11.10
N GLU A 86 -1.25 -18.14 10.82
CA GLU A 86 -0.31 -17.32 11.58
C GLU A 86 -0.95 -15.94 11.80
N PHE A 87 -0.85 -15.44 13.03
CA PHE A 87 -1.34 -14.13 13.42
C PHE A 87 -0.39 -13.50 14.43
N GLN A 88 0.46 -12.58 13.96
CA GLN A 88 1.36 -11.78 14.78
C GLN A 88 0.88 -10.34 14.74
N THR A 89 0.44 -9.82 15.88
CA THR A 89 -0.11 -8.47 16.02
C THR A 89 0.93 -7.44 16.47
N GLU A 90 2.01 -7.89 17.10
CA GLU A 90 3.00 -7.01 17.70
C GLU A 90 3.85 -6.28 16.66
N HIS A 91 3.96 -4.96 16.82
CA HIS A 91 4.80 -4.09 16.01
C HIS A 91 6.04 -3.65 16.79
N CYS A 92 7.20 -3.68 16.14
CA CYS A 92 8.44 -3.12 16.69
C CYS A 92 8.58 -1.60 16.45
N HIS A 93 7.49 -0.93 16.10
CA HIS A 93 7.47 0.50 15.79
C HIS A 93 6.10 1.09 16.13
N GLU A 94 6.08 2.40 16.34
CA GLU A 94 4.84 3.13 16.52
C GLU A 94 3.94 3.03 15.29
N LEU A 95 2.65 2.85 15.54
CA LEU A 95 1.62 2.84 14.52
C LEU A 95 1.38 4.26 14.01
N VAL A 96 0.94 4.36 12.75
CA VAL A 96 0.70 5.67 12.14
C VAL A 96 -0.57 6.29 12.73
N PRO A 97 -0.51 7.53 13.26
CA PRO A 97 -1.67 8.17 13.87
C PRO A 97 -2.81 8.35 12.87
N LEU A 98 -4.05 8.40 13.38
CA LEU A 98 -5.28 8.46 12.56
C LEU A 98 -5.23 9.57 11.50
N GLY A 99 -4.79 10.78 11.88
CA GLY A 99 -4.70 11.93 10.98
C GLY A 99 -3.74 11.74 9.79
N TYR A 100 -2.81 10.80 9.89
CA TYR A 100 -1.83 10.48 8.83
C TYR A 100 -2.15 9.19 8.08
N LYS A 101 -3.20 8.45 8.46
CA LYS A 101 -3.61 7.19 7.79
C LYS A 101 -3.87 7.38 6.30
N ARG A 102 -4.37 8.54 5.86
CA ARG A 102 -4.60 8.89 4.44
C ARG A 102 -3.34 8.86 3.56
N PHE A 103 -2.16 9.03 4.16
CA PHE A 103 -0.89 9.03 3.41
C PHE A 103 -0.32 7.62 3.21
N LEU A 104 -0.86 6.63 3.92
CA LEU A 104 -0.48 5.23 3.80
C LEU A 104 -0.82 4.70 2.41
N ARG A 105 0.04 3.85 1.85
CA ARG A 105 -0.21 3.23 0.54
C ARG A 105 -1.48 2.38 0.55
N SER A 106 -1.78 1.71 1.65
CA SER A 106 -3.00 0.92 1.87
C SER A 106 -4.28 1.76 1.78
N ALA A 107 -4.20 3.05 2.12
CA ALA A 107 -5.31 3.99 2.08
C ALA A 107 -5.45 4.73 0.73
N ARG A 108 -4.53 4.52 -0.22
CA ARG A 108 -4.61 5.10 -1.57
C ARG A 108 -5.65 4.33 -2.40
N VAL A 109 -6.92 4.62 -2.13
CA VAL A 109 -8.05 4.10 -2.89
C VAL A 109 -8.59 5.25 -3.73
N VAL A 110 -8.66 5.05 -5.04
CA VAL A 110 -9.32 5.98 -5.95
C VAL A 110 -10.76 5.52 -6.09
N SER A 111 -11.72 6.43 -5.89
CA SER A 111 -13.13 6.11 -6.10
C SER A 111 -13.38 5.79 -7.59
N GLY A 112 -14.37 4.92 -7.85
CA GLY A 112 -14.71 4.55 -9.23
C GLY A 112 -15.04 5.77 -10.10
N GLY A 113 -15.82 6.71 -9.57
CA GLY A 113 -16.16 7.96 -10.28
C GLY A 113 -14.94 8.79 -10.65
N VAL A 114 -14.03 9.04 -9.71
CA VAL A 114 -12.79 9.79 -9.97
C VAL A 114 -11.91 9.10 -11.01
N LEU A 115 -11.86 7.76 -10.98
CA LEU A 115 -11.11 6.97 -11.96
C LEU A 115 -11.71 7.11 -13.37
N GLU A 116 -13.04 7.03 -13.50
CA GLU A 116 -13.71 7.17 -14.79
C GLU A 116 -13.57 8.59 -15.36
N THR A 117 -13.71 9.62 -14.52
CA THR A 117 -13.45 11.02 -14.93
C THR A 117 -12.02 11.18 -15.43
N ALA A 118 -11.03 10.64 -14.70
CA ALA A 118 -9.63 10.70 -15.12
C ALA A 118 -9.38 9.98 -16.44
N ARG A 119 -10.02 8.82 -16.66
CA ARG A 119 -9.94 8.05 -17.91
C ARG A 119 -10.56 8.80 -19.08
N ALA A 120 -11.74 9.39 -18.89
CA ALA A 120 -12.41 10.20 -19.91
C ALA A 120 -11.55 11.39 -20.33
N MET A 121 -11.03 12.17 -19.37
CA MET A 121 -10.13 13.29 -19.65
C MET A 121 -8.86 12.86 -20.39
N LYS A 122 -8.30 11.70 -20.00
CA LYS A 122 -7.12 11.15 -20.66
C LYS A 122 -7.41 10.72 -22.10
N ALA A 123 -8.58 10.12 -22.34
CA ALA A 123 -9.04 9.74 -23.68
C ALA A 123 -9.25 10.97 -24.58
N SER A 124 -9.66 12.10 -24.00
CA SER A 124 -9.75 13.39 -24.68
C SER A 124 -8.40 14.09 -24.91
N GLY A 125 -7.27 13.44 -24.62
CA GLY A 125 -5.93 13.99 -24.86
C GLY A 125 -5.44 14.97 -23.80
N ILE A 126 -6.16 15.17 -22.69
CA ILE A 126 -5.75 16.07 -21.62
C ILE A 126 -4.50 15.51 -20.93
N GLN A 127 -3.53 16.39 -20.67
CA GLN A 127 -2.29 15.98 -20.02
C GLN A 127 -2.55 15.54 -18.57
N CYS A 128 -1.83 14.51 -18.12
CA CYS A 128 -2.02 13.97 -16.77
C CYS A 128 -1.81 15.02 -15.68
N CYS A 129 -0.93 16.01 -15.89
CA CYS A 129 -0.73 17.12 -14.95
C CYS A 129 -2.00 17.97 -14.78
N GLN A 130 -2.71 18.26 -15.87
CA GLN A 130 -3.97 19.02 -15.87
C GLN A 130 -5.10 18.21 -15.23
N ILE A 131 -5.17 16.90 -15.52
CA ILE A 131 -6.13 15.99 -14.88
C ILE A 131 -5.92 15.97 -13.36
N MET A 132 -4.67 15.84 -12.90
CA MET A 132 -4.37 15.85 -11.48
C MET A 132 -4.71 17.19 -10.81
N SER A 133 -4.45 18.31 -11.49
CA SER A 133 -4.81 19.65 -11.01
C SER A 133 -6.33 19.78 -10.86
N TYR A 134 -7.09 19.37 -11.88
CA TYR A 134 -8.54 19.38 -11.87
C TYR A 134 -9.12 18.50 -10.75
N LEU A 135 -8.63 17.27 -10.59
CA LEU A 135 -9.11 16.36 -9.55
C LEU A 135 -8.78 16.86 -8.14
N ALA A 136 -7.60 17.47 -7.96
CA ALA A 136 -7.23 18.08 -6.68
C ALA A 136 -8.13 19.27 -6.34
N PHE A 137 -8.50 20.08 -7.34
CA PHE A 137 -9.44 21.17 -7.20
C PHE A 137 -10.85 20.67 -6.84
N GLN A 138 -11.37 19.67 -7.56
CA GLN A 138 -12.71 19.11 -7.34
C GLN A 138 -12.88 18.42 -5.98
N LEU A 139 -11.82 17.79 -5.48
CA LEU A 139 -11.89 17.02 -4.24
C LEU A 139 -11.58 17.85 -2.99
N GLU A 140 -11.28 19.15 -3.11
CA GLU A 140 -10.84 20.04 -2.03
C GLU A 140 -9.80 19.40 -1.08
N THR A 141 -9.03 18.44 -1.58
CA THR A 141 -8.09 17.65 -0.78
C THR A 141 -6.75 18.36 -0.74
N MET A 142 -6.69 19.34 0.17
CA MET A 142 -5.49 19.94 0.79
C MET A 142 -4.73 21.00 -0.03
N LYS A 143 -4.84 22.26 0.45
CA LYS A 143 -3.92 23.41 0.29
C LYS A 143 -2.47 23.15 0.77
N THR A 144 -1.97 21.92 0.77
CA THR A 144 -0.58 21.63 1.13
C THR A 144 0.03 20.62 0.17
N PHE A 145 0.07 20.96 -1.12
CA PHE A 145 1.15 20.48 -1.96
C PHE A 145 2.39 21.31 -1.60
N HIS A 146 3.06 20.94 -0.49
CA HIS A 146 4.43 21.41 -0.30
C HIS A 146 5.24 20.73 -1.39
N SER A 147 5.37 21.44 -2.52
CA SER A 147 6.27 21.08 -3.58
C SER A 147 7.63 20.93 -2.92
N ARG A 148 8.19 19.71 -2.96
CA ARG A 148 9.64 19.61 -2.99
C ARG A 148 10.01 20.23 -4.33
N GLN A 149 10.16 21.55 -4.36
CA GLN A 149 10.77 22.27 -5.47
C GLN A 149 12.11 21.58 -5.68
N ARG A 150 12.17 20.73 -6.70
CA ARG A 150 13.42 20.24 -7.22
C ARG A 150 13.96 21.42 -8.01
N THR A 151 14.68 22.31 -7.34
CA THR A 151 15.57 23.24 -8.02
C THR A 151 16.69 22.39 -8.62
N CYS A 152 16.46 21.88 -9.83
CA CYS A 152 17.56 21.53 -10.70
C CYS A 152 18.21 22.85 -11.11
N ARG A 153 19.23 23.28 -10.38
CA ARG A 153 20.24 24.18 -10.95
C ARG A 153 20.96 23.36 -12.01
N ILE A 154 20.64 23.65 -13.27
CA ILE A 154 21.49 23.30 -14.39
C ILE A 154 22.59 24.36 -14.36
N THR A 155 23.77 23.98 -13.91
CA THR A 155 25.02 24.63 -14.32
C THR A 155 25.44 24.02 -15.64
#